data_AF-A0A1S1H1Z0-F1
#
_entry.id   AF-A0A1S1H1Z0-F1
#
_cell.length_a   1.000
_cell.length_b   1.000
_cell.length_c   1.000
_cell.angle_alpha   90.00
_cell.angle_beta   90.00
_cell.angle_gamma   90.00
#
_symmetry.space_group_name_H-M   'P 1'
#
loop_
_entity.id
_entity.type
_entity.pdbx_description
1 polymer ?
#
loop_
_entity_poly.entity_id
_entity_poly.type
_entity_poly.pdbx_seq_one_letter_code
_entity_poly.pdbx_strand_id
1 'polypeptide(L)'
;MIACIYLIVYVWLMKTLSLWGLEYIVVFSFFLLIPLIPFLAPFLGILMFFNNKKLVIAGYLLSLTAGVYLFNALRSYPIRIYMSGEMTDEQYMSLILSLVSYLLISTVCFVYRMKMLEHHSVR
;
A
#
# COMPACT_ATOMS: atom_id res chain seq x y z
N MET A 1 -9.30 3.93 16.67
CA MET A 1 -9.97 4.54 15.51
C MET A 1 -9.06 4.59 14.28
N ILE A 2 -7.93 5.30 14.29
CA ILE A 2 -7.00 5.41 13.15
C ILE A 2 -6.51 4.05 12.61
N ALA A 3 -6.13 3.11 13.49
CA ALA A 3 -5.70 1.77 13.08
C ALA A 3 -6.81 0.99 12.35
N CYS A 4 -8.06 1.13 12.79
CA CYS A 4 -9.22 0.48 12.16
C CYS A 4 -9.47 1.08 10.77
N ILE A 5 -9.39 2.41 10.64
CA ILE A 5 -9.52 3.10 9.35
C ILE A 5 -8.41 2.67 8.38
N TYR A 6 -7.17 2.59 8.87
CA TYR A 6 -6.05 2.07 8.10
C TYR A 6 -6.32 0.66 7.61
N LEU A 7 -6.79 -0.24 8.48
CA LEU A 7 -7.05 -1.62 8.12
C LEU A 7 -8.16 -1.75 7.06
N ILE A 8 -9.24 -0.96 7.17
CA ILE A 8 -10.31 -0.93 6.17
C ILE A 8 -9.76 -0.51 4.80
N VAL A 9 -9.00 0.59 4.75
CA VAL A 9 -8.43 1.10 3.50
C VAL A 9 -7.35 0.18 2.95
N TYR A 10 -6.57 -0.45 3.82
CA TYR A 10 -5.61 -1.48 3.46
C TYR A 10 -6.30 -2.67 2.79
N VAL A 11 -7.34 -3.25 3.41
CA VAL A 11 -8.09 -4.38 2.84
C VAL A 11 -8.75 -4.00 1.51
N TRP A 12 -9.27 -2.77 1.41
CA TRP A 12 -9.84 -2.28 0.16
C TRP A 12 -8.78 -2.17 -0.95
N LEU A 13 -7.60 -1.63 -0.64
CA LEU A 13 -6.47 -1.58 -1.56
C LEU A 13 -6.04 -2.99 -2.00
N MET A 14 -5.99 -3.97 -1.09
CA MET A 14 -5.69 -5.35 -1.45
C MET A 14 -6.68 -5.92 -2.48
N LYS A 15 -7.97 -5.67 -2.25
CA LYS A 15 -9.05 -6.12 -3.13
C LYS A 15 -8.92 -5.51 -4.52
N THR A 16 -8.68 -4.20 -4.62
CA THR A 16 -8.59 -3.52 -5.93
C THR A 16 -7.31 -3.86 -6.67
N LEU A 17 -6.16 -3.93 -5.98
CA LEU A 17 -4.92 -4.43 -6.57
C LEU A 17 -5.06 -5.87 -7.07
N SER A 18 -5.87 -6.70 -6.40
CA SER A 18 -5.98 -8.12 -6.79
C SER A 18 -6.60 -8.31 -8.16
N LEU A 19 -7.54 -7.44 -8.51
CA LEU A 19 -8.17 -7.39 -9.81
C LEU A 19 -7.20 -6.90 -10.91
N TRP A 20 -6.20 -6.10 -10.53
CA TRP A 20 -5.16 -5.63 -11.44
C TRP A 20 -4.08 -6.71 -11.71
N GLY A 21 -3.99 -7.77 -10.91
CA GLY A 21 -3.13 -8.92 -11.19
C GLY A 21 -2.40 -9.55 -10.00
N LEU A 22 -2.99 -9.61 -8.79
CA LEU A 22 -2.26 -10.20 -7.64
C LEU A 22 -1.89 -11.67 -7.85
N GLU A 23 -2.62 -12.47 -8.62
CA GLU A 23 -2.30 -13.90 -8.72
C GLU A 23 -0.93 -14.14 -9.37
N TYR A 24 -0.60 -13.41 -10.44
CA TYR A 24 0.73 -13.46 -11.05
C TYR A 24 1.76 -12.68 -10.22
N ILE A 25 1.38 -11.55 -9.63
CA ILE A 25 2.31 -10.71 -8.86
C ILE A 25 2.72 -11.40 -7.54
N VAL A 26 1.80 -12.00 -6.79
CA VAL A 26 2.10 -12.72 -5.53
C VAL A 26 2.92 -13.97 -5.82
N VAL A 27 2.56 -14.76 -6.83
CA VAL A 27 3.32 -15.95 -7.22
C VAL A 27 4.72 -15.56 -7.71
N PHE A 28 4.88 -14.58 -8.62
CA PHE A 28 6.21 -14.12 -9.05
C PHE A 28 7.03 -13.48 -7.93
N SER A 29 6.40 -12.84 -6.94
CA SER A 29 7.10 -12.23 -5.79
C SER A 29 7.78 -13.26 -4.91
N PHE A 30 7.21 -14.47 -4.82
CA PHE A 30 7.79 -15.58 -4.06
C PHE A 30 8.95 -16.26 -4.81
N PHE A 31 8.95 -16.25 -6.16
CA PHE A 31 9.91 -17.00 -6.98
C PHE A 31 11.08 -16.16 -7.56
N LEU A 32 10.96 -14.83 -7.67
CA LEU A 32 12.03 -13.94 -8.17
C LEU A 32 12.29 -12.78 -7.20
N LEU A 33 13.15 -13.02 -6.21
CA LEU A 33 13.48 -12.13 -5.08
C LEU A 33 14.09 -10.75 -5.43
N ILE A 34 14.16 -10.33 -6.70
CA ILE A 34 14.96 -9.16 -7.12
C ILE A 34 14.16 -8.10 -7.94
N PRO A 35 13.18 -8.42 -8.82
CA PRO A 35 12.41 -7.39 -9.54
C PRO A 35 11.05 -7.03 -8.89
N LEU A 36 10.52 -7.84 -7.95
CA LEU A 36 9.14 -7.71 -7.45
C LEU A 36 9.00 -7.22 -5.99
N ILE A 37 10.08 -6.86 -5.33
CA ILE A 37 10.05 -6.23 -3.99
C ILE A 37 9.11 -5.00 -3.91
N PRO A 38 9.01 -4.12 -4.94
CA PRO A 38 8.07 -3.01 -4.93
C PRO A 38 6.62 -3.48 -4.86
N PHE A 39 6.35 -4.70 -5.32
CA PHE A 39 4.99 -5.23 -5.35
C PHE A 39 4.49 -5.75 -4.01
N LEU A 40 5.42 -6.17 -3.15
CA LEU A 40 5.13 -6.64 -1.79
C LEU A 40 5.24 -5.52 -0.75
N ALA A 41 5.92 -4.42 -1.10
CA ALA A 41 6.21 -3.32 -0.20
C ALA A 41 4.97 -2.61 0.38
N PRO A 42 3.88 -2.35 -0.36
CA PRO A 42 2.67 -1.79 0.24
C PRO A 42 2.10 -2.71 1.34
N PHE A 43 2.28 -4.03 1.20
CA PHE A 43 1.80 -5.02 2.16
C PHE A 43 2.55 -4.97 3.50
N LEU A 44 3.79 -4.49 3.47
CA LEU A 44 4.58 -4.27 4.68
C LEU A 44 4.31 -2.91 5.33
N GLY A 45 3.39 -2.10 4.81
CA GLY A 45 2.97 -0.85 5.45
C GLY A 45 2.40 -1.03 6.86
N ILE A 46 1.87 -2.23 7.16
CA ILE A 46 1.36 -2.59 8.49
C ILE A 46 2.44 -2.56 9.58
N LEU A 47 3.72 -2.57 9.21
CA LEU A 47 4.85 -2.40 10.14
C LEU A 47 4.78 -1.07 10.92
N MET A 48 4.01 -0.09 10.44
CA MET A 48 3.72 1.17 11.15
C MET A 48 3.04 0.98 12.51
N PHE A 49 2.44 -0.18 12.77
CA PHE A 49 1.73 -0.43 14.04
C PHE A 49 2.60 -1.03 15.15
N PHE A 50 3.88 -1.33 14.90
CA PHE A 50 4.81 -1.82 15.93
C PHE A 50 5.33 -0.68 16.81
N ASN A 51 5.64 -0.98 18.08
CA ASN A 51 6.19 -0.02 19.05
C ASN A 51 7.71 0.20 18.88
N ASN A 52 8.20 0.24 17.64
CA ASN A 52 9.60 0.48 17.35
C ASN A 52 9.72 1.57 16.28
N LYS A 53 10.39 2.67 16.60
CA LYS A 53 10.57 3.82 15.70
C LYS A 53 11.13 3.42 14.34
N LYS A 54 12.07 2.46 14.30
CA LYS A 54 12.66 1.96 13.05
C LYS A 54 11.62 1.22 12.19
N LEU A 55 10.78 0.38 12.81
CA LEU A 55 9.71 -0.33 12.11
C LEU A 55 8.62 0.62 11.62
N VAL A 56 8.32 1.67 12.38
CA VAL A 56 7.36 2.70 11.95
C VAL A 56 7.85 3.44 10.70
N ILE A 57 9.10 3.86 10.70
CA ILE A 57 9.71 4.52 9.52
C ILE A 57 9.77 3.56 8.34
N ALA A 58 10.20 2.31 8.55
CA ALA A 58 10.25 1.30 7.51
C ALA A 58 8.86 1.03 6.90
N GLY A 59 7.84 0.84 7.74
CA GLY A 59 6.46 0.65 7.29
C GLY A 59 5.94 1.85 6.49
N TYR A 60 6.28 3.08 6.87
CA TYR A 60 5.88 4.26 6.11
C TYR A 60 6.57 4.31 4.74
N LEU A 61 7.89 4.12 4.68
CA LEU A 61 8.63 4.08 3.42
C LEU A 61 8.11 2.99 2.47
N LEU A 62 7.78 1.83 3.02
CA LEU A 62 7.19 0.72 2.29
C LEU A 62 5.77 1.07 1.79
N SER A 63 4.96 1.78 2.58
CA SER A 63 3.65 2.28 2.12
C SER A 63 3.74 3.27 0.95
N LEU A 64 4.81 4.07 0.85
CA LEU A 64 5.00 5.04 -0.24
C LEU A 64 5.22 4.37 -1.60
N THR A 65 5.61 3.10 -1.63
CA THR A 65 5.72 2.34 -2.89
C THR A 65 4.37 2.22 -3.61
N ALA A 66 3.23 2.34 -2.89
CA ALA A 66 1.90 2.48 -3.48
C ALA A 66 1.79 3.68 -4.45
N GLY A 67 2.65 4.70 -4.30
CA GLY A 67 2.74 5.82 -5.24
C GLY A 67 3.17 5.41 -6.64
N VAL A 68 3.99 4.37 -6.79
CA VAL A 68 4.39 3.82 -8.10
C VAL A 68 3.17 3.23 -8.81
N TYR A 69 2.33 2.52 -8.08
CA TYR A 69 1.08 1.97 -8.60
C TYR A 69 0.10 3.06 -9.01
N LEU A 70 -0.02 4.12 -8.20
CA LEU A 70 -0.87 5.26 -8.52
C LEU A 70 -0.38 5.97 -9.80
N PHE A 71 0.93 6.18 -9.92
CA PHE A 71 1.51 6.78 -11.11
C PHE A 71 1.25 5.92 -12.36
N ASN A 72 1.49 4.62 -12.25
CA ASN A 72 1.22 3.68 -13.33
C ASN A 72 -0.26 3.62 -13.70
N ALA A 73 -1.16 3.71 -12.71
CA ALA A 73 -2.58 3.80 -12.96
C ALA A 73 -2.90 5.03 -13.80
N LEU A 74 -2.59 6.22 -13.29
CA LEU A 74 -2.91 7.47 -13.97
C LEU A 74 -2.31 7.60 -15.37
N ARG A 75 -1.10 7.06 -15.60
CA ARG A 75 -0.40 7.20 -16.88
C ARG A 75 -0.89 6.24 -17.96
N SER A 76 -1.38 5.06 -17.59
CA SER A 76 -1.51 3.96 -18.54
C SER A 76 -2.95 3.55 -18.81
N TYR A 77 -3.96 4.41 -18.67
CA TYR A 77 -5.35 4.01 -18.92
C TYR A 77 -5.65 3.67 -20.41
N PRO A 78 -6.27 2.51 -20.72
CA PRO A 78 -6.49 1.34 -19.85
C PRO A 78 -5.20 0.54 -19.63
N ILE A 79 -4.90 0.22 -18.36
CA ILE A 79 -3.60 -0.37 -18.00
C ILE A 79 -3.53 -1.81 -18.46
N ARG A 80 -2.79 -2.08 -19.54
CA ARG A 80 -2.60 -3.44 -20.05
C ARG A 80 -1.45 -4.20 -19.39
N ILE A 81 -0.60 -3.51 -18.63
CA ILE A 81 0.57 -4.12 -18.03
C ILE A 81 0.12 -4.87 -16.78
N TYR A 82 0.33 -6.20 -16.76
CA TYR A 82 0.06 -7.14 -15.65
C TYR A 82 -1.40 -7.56 -15.40
N MET A 83 -2.36 -7.11 -16.21
CA MET A 83 -3.76 -7.52 -16.07
C MET A 83 -4.01 -8.97 -16.56
N SER A 84 -4.79 -9.72 -15.79
CA SER A 84 -5.32 -11.03 -16.18
C SER A 84 -6.65 -10.95 -16.97
N GLY A 85 -7.21 -9.74 -17.15
CA GLY A 85 -8.48 -9.49 -17.83
C GLY A 85 -8.80 -7.99 -17.95
N GLU A 86 -9.94 -7.62 -18.54
CA GLU A 86 -10.38 -6.21 -18.62
C GLU A 86 -11.02 -5.76 -17.30
N MET A 87 -10.44 -4.75 -16.64
CA MET A 87 -11.12 -4.05 -15.54
C MET A 87 -12.23 -3.16 -16.08
N THR A 88 -13.35 -3.10 -15.38
CA THR A 88 -14.38 -2.09 -15.66
C THR A 88 -13.93 -0.70 -15.20
N ASP A 89 -14.49 0.35 -15.81
CA ASP A 89 -14.23 1.75 -15.42
C ASP A 89 -14.41 1.97 -13.91
N GLU A 90 -15.45 1.37 -13.31
CA GLU A 90 -15.72 1.45 -11.87
C GLU A 90 -14.62 0.81 -11.02
N GLN A 91 -14.14 -0.37 -11.42
CA GLN A 91 -13.05 -1.06 -10.73
C GLN A 91 -11.75 -0.28 -10.81
N TYR A 92 -11.49 0.33 -11.96
CA TYR A 92 -10.32 1.18 -12.18
C TYR A 92 -10.37 2.46 -11.33
N MET A 93 -11.52 3.13 -11.27
CA MET A 93 -11.72 4.29 -10.40
C MET A 93 -11.58 3.90 -8.91
N SER A 94 -12.10 2.74 -8.53
CA SER A 94 -11.94 2.17 -7.18
C SER A 94 -10.48 1.90 -6.83
N LEU A 95 -9.69 1.39 -7.78
CA LEU A 95 -8.25 1.20 -7.64
C LEU A 95 -7.54 2.53 -7.36
N ILE A 96 -7.75 3.55 -8.20
CA ILE A 96 -7.13 4.89 -7.99
C ILE A 96 -7.52 5.45 -6.62
N LEU A 97 -8.81 5.39 -6.27
CA LEU A 97 -9.31 5.94 -5.02
C LEU A 97 -8.74 5.21 -3.80
N SER A 98 -8.61 3.89 -3.87
CA SER A 98 -8.00 3.08 -2.83
C SER A 98 -6.50 3.40 -2.64
N LEU A 99 -5.76 3.64 -3.72
CA LEU A 99 -4.34 4.02 -3.69
C LEU A 99 -4.13 5.39 -3.05
N VAL A 100 -4.91 6.39 -3.46
CA VAL A 100 -4.85 7.75 -2.89
C VAL A 100 -5.22 7.71 -1.40
N SER A 101 -6.32 7.04 -1.06
CA SER A 101 -6.77 6.92 0.33
C SER A 101 -5.73 6.23 1.21
N TYR A 102 -5.10 5.17 0.69
CA TYR A 102 -4.06 4.44 1.41
C TYR A 102 -2.82 5.31 1.69
N LEU A 103 -2.34 6.07 0.70
CA LEU A 103 -1.20 6.98 0.88
C LEU A 103 -1.49 8.07 1.91
N LEU A 104 -2.69 8.66 1.88
CA LEU A 104 -3.11 9.68 2.83
C LEU A 104 -3.19 9.12 4.25
N ILE A 105 -3.90 8.01 4.45
CA ILE A 105 -4.07 7.41 5.77
C ILE A 105 -2.75 6.85 6.30
N SER A 106 -1.87 6.33 5.45
CA SER A 106 -0.51 5.92 5.82
C SER A 106 0.31 7.10 6.36
N THR A 107 0.22 8.26 5.72
CA THR A 107 0.91 9.49 6.16
C THR A 107 0.35 9.99 7.50
N VAL A 108 -0.97 10.02 7.65
CA VAL A 108 -1.61 10.38 8.94
C VAL A 108 -1.21 9.41 10.05
N CYS A 109 -1.20 8.10 9.76
CA CYS A 109 -0.75 7.07 10.70
C CYS A 109 0.71 7.29 11.10
N PHE A 110 1.60 7.51 10.15
CA PHE A 110 3.02 7.77 10.41
C PHE A 110 3.21 8.96 11.35
N VAL A 111 2.60 10.12 11.04
CA VAL A 111 2.70 11.32 11.88
C VAL A 111 2.17 11.06 13.30
N TYR A 112 1.03 10.38 13.43
CA TYR A 112 0.46 10.06 14.73
C TYR A 112 1.37 9.12 15.55
N ARG A 113 1.87 8.05 14.91
CA ARG A 113 2.74 7.06 15.56
C ARG A 113 4.07 7.65 15.98
N MET A 114 4.66 8.54 15.18
CA MET A 114 5.91 9.24 15.52
C MET A 114 5.73 10.13 16.76
N LYS A 115 4.66 10.92 16.82
CA LYS A 115 4.35 11.74 18.00
C LYS A 115 4.13 10.90 19.27
N MET A 116 3.42 9.78 19.16
CA MET A 116 3.16 8.88 20.28
C MET A 116 4.46 8.25 20.83
N LEU A 117 5.36 7.83 19.94
CA LEU A 117 6.64 7.23 20.32
C LEU A 117 7.62 8.25 20.91
N GLU A 118 7.58 9.51 20.48
CA GLU A 118 8.38 10.58 21.08
C GLU A 118 7.95 10.87 22.52
N HIS A 119 6.66 10.89 22.83
CA HIS A 119 6.17 11.05 24.21
C HIS A 119 6.60 9.91 25.14
N HIS A 120 6.69 8.67 24.63
CA HIS A 120 7.13 7.52 25.44
C HIS A 120 8.65 7.46 25.65
N SER A 121 9.45 8.17 24.85
CA SER A 121 10.90 8.22 25.00
C SER A 121 11.38 9.22 26.06
N VAL A 122 10.51 10.12 26.53
CA VAL A 122 10.83 11.20 27.48
C VAL A 122 10.46 10.83 28.93
N ARG A 123 9.86 9.64 29.14
CA ARG A 123 9.43 9.13 30.44
C ARG A 123 10.25 7.89 30.81
#